data_AF-A0A914WU34-F1
#
_entry.id   AF-A0A914WU34-F1
#
_cell.length_a   1.000
_cell.length_b   1.000
_cell.length_c   1.000
_cell.angle_alpha   90.00
_cell.angle_beta   90.00
_cell.angle_gamma   90.00
#
_symmetry.space_group_name_H-M   'P 1'
#
loop_
_entity.id
_entity.type
_entity.pdbx_description
1 polymer ?
#
loop_
_entity_poly.entity_id
_entity_poly.type
_entity_poly.pdbx_seq_one_letter_code
_entity_poly.pdbx_strand_id
1 'polypeptide(L)' 'MAGVVTIISPEKRIELNSYDVDAWNLLLREAQTKPIDHVRDFYEKLVTQFPNAGRYWKAFIEHEVFCH' A
#
# COMPACT_ATOMS: atom_id res chain seq x y z
N MET A 1 31.87 -9.26 9.28
CA MET A 1 30.96 -9.37 8.12
C MET A 1 29.65 -8.72 8.53
N ALA A 2 29.42 -7.47 8.11
CA ALA A 2 28.17 -6.78 8.42
C ALA A 2 27.03 -7.49 7.67
N GLY A 3 26.02 -7.93 8.41
CA GLY A 3 24.90 -8.68 7.88
C GLY A 3 24.23 -7.94 6.73
N VAL A 4 24.10 -8.62 5.59
CA VAL A 4 23.19 -8.22 4.53
C VAL A 4 21.79 -8.27 5.13
N VAL A 5 21.29 -7.13 5.60
CA VAL A 5 19.84 -6.95 5.73
C VAL A 5 19.34 -7.10 4.30
N THR A 6 18.80 -8.26 3.98
CA THR A 6 18.11 -8.46 2.72
C THR A 6 16.98 -7.44 2.72
N ILE A 7 17.12 -6.39 1.91
CA ILE A 7 16.07 -5.40 1.70
C ILE A 7 15.00 -6.15 0.90
N ILE A 8 14.13 -6.86 1.62
CA ILE A 8 12.99 -7.54 1.04
C ILE A 8 12.02 -6.44 0.61
N SER A 9 11.60 -6.47 -0.65
CA SER A 9 10.69 -5.45 -1.18
C SER A 9 9.38 -5.44 -0.38
N PRO A 10 8.69 -4.29 -0.29
CA PRO A 10 7.45 -4.20 0.48
C PRO A 10 6.37 -5.18 -0.02
N GLU A 11 6.34 -5.47 -1.32
CA GLU A 11 5.46 -6.48 -1.94
C GLU A 11 5.75 -7.87 -1.37
N LYS A 12 7.02 -8.26 -1.32
CA LYS A 12 7.41 -9.56 -0.78
C LYS A 12 7.19 -9.64 0.73
N ARG A 13 7.22 -8.51 1.45
CA ARG A 13 6.84 -8.45 2.87
C ARG A 13 5.35 -8.70 3.07
N ILE A 14 4.47 -8.15 2.23
CA ILE A 14 3.02 -8.42 2.33
C ILE A 14 2.64 -9.84 1.85
N GLU A 15 3.44 -10.45 0.97
CA GLU A 15 3.30 -11.87 0.61
C GLU A 15 3.67 -12.79 1.79
N LEU A 16 4.74 -12.47 2.51
CA LEU A 16 5.18 -13.24 3.68
C LEU A 16 4.30 -12.98 4.91
N ASN A 17 3.81 -11.75 5.06
CA ASN A 17 2.92 -11.32 6.14
C ASN A 17 1.90 -10.31 5.61
N SER A 18 0.71 -10.79 5.29
CA SER A 18 -0.37 -9.96 4.74
C SER A 18 -0.87 -8.85 5.69
N TYR A 19 -0.51 -8.91 6.97
CA TYR A 19 -0.81 -7.89 7.96
C TYR A 19 0.40 -7.02 8.34
N ASP A 20 1.49 -7.02 7.56
CA ASP A 20 2.62 -6.09 7.72
C ASP A 20 2.20 -4.66 7.36
N VAL A 21 1.63 -3.97 8.35
CA VAL A 21 1.09 -2.61 8.22
C VAL A 21 2.14 -1.62 7.72
N ASP A 22 3.42 -1.80 8.07
CA ASP A 22 4.49 -0.91 7.66
C ASP A 22 4.80 -1.08 6.16
N ALA A 23 4.81 -2.32 5.66
CA ALA A 23 4.95 -2.60 4.24
C ALA A 23 3.79 -2.00 3.43
N TRP A 24 2.55 -2.19 3.91
CA TRP A 24 1.37 -1.58 3.29
C TRP A 24 1.43 -0.05 3.26
N ASN A 25 1.89 0.59 4.34
CA ASN A 25 2.04 2.05 4.39
C ASN A 25 3.13 2.57 3.44
N LEU A 26 4.19 1.80 3.22
CA LEU A 26 5.23 2.15 2.25
C LEU A 26 4.70 2.07 0.82
N LEU A 27 4.01 0.96 0.48
CA LEU A 27 3.35 0.79 -0.81
C LEU A 27 2.27 1.86 -1.07
N LEU A 28 1.53 2.26 -0.03
CA LEU A 28 0.53 3.32 -0.15
C LEU A 28 1.15 4.66 -0.55
N ARG A 29 2.30 5.02 0.05
CA ARG A 29 3.02 6.26 -0.32
C ARG A 29 3.47 6.23 -1.77
N GLU A 30 3.98 5.09 -2.23
CA GLU A 30 4.38 4.90 -3.62
C GLU A 30 3.18 4.95 -4.57
N ALA A 31 2.05 4.34 -4.20
CA ALA A 31 0.83 4.35 -4.98
C ALA A 31 0.26 5.77 -5.17
N GLN A 32 0.35 6.62 -4.15
CA GLN A 32 -0.07 8.03 -4.22
C GLN A 32 0.78 8.92 -5.15
N THR A 33 1.92 8.42 -5.64
CA THR A 33 2.73 9.15 -6.64
C THR A 33 2.34 8.81 -8.09
N LYS A 34 1.46 7.85 -8.29
CA LYS A 34 1.05 7.34 -9.60
C LYS A 34 -0.41 7.75 -9.87
N PRO A 35 -0.82 7.91 -11.12
CA PRO A 35 -2.22 8.16 -11.46
C PRO A 35 -3.14 7.07 -10.90
N ILE A 36 -4.33 7.46 -10.42
CA ILE A 36 -5.30 6.56 -9.79
C ILE A 36 -5.67 5.36 -10.68
N ASP A 37 -5.74 5.55 -12.00
CA ASP A 37 -6.05 4.50 -12.98
C ASP A 37 -5.05 3.33 -12.95
N HIS A 38 -3.81 3.57 -12.55
CA HIS A 38 -2.77 2.55 -12.46
C HIS A 38 -2.69 1.87 -11.10
N VAL A 39 -3.34 2.42 -10.06
CA VAL A 39 -3.22 1.95 -8.68
C VAL A 39 -4.55 1.59 -8.03
N ARG A 40 -5.67 1.67 -8.75
CA ARG A 40 -7.01 1.29 -8.28
C ARG A 40 -7.02 -0.13 -7.71
N ASP A 41 -6.45 -1.10 -8.43
CA ASP A 41 -6.34 -2.51 -7.98
C ASP A 41 -5.56 -2.65 -6.66
N PHE A 42 -4.57 -1.79 -6.42
CA PHE A 42 -3.83 -1.78 -5.16
C PHE A 42 -4.71 -1.28 -4.01
N TYR A 43 -5.44 -0.18 -4.22
CA TYR A 43 -6.37 0.33 -3.22
C TYR A 43 -7.47 -0.67 -2.89
N GLU A 44 -8.04 -1.35 -3.89
CA GLU A 44 -9.04 -2.40 -3.69
C GLU A 44 -8.51 -3.54 -2.82
N LYS A 45 -7.28 -4.00 -3.07
CA LYS A 45 -6.60 -4.99 -2.23
C LYS A 45 -6.38 -4.48 -0.81
N LEU A 46 -5.93 -3.24 -0.65
CA LEU A 46 -5.65 -2.62 0.65
C LEU A 46 -6.91 -2.51 1.51
N VAL A 47 -8.01 -2.01 0.95
CA VAL A 47 -9.28 -1.85 1.70
C VAL A 47 -9.97 -3.19 1.94
N THR A 48 -9.77 -4.18 1.07
CA THR A 48 -10.25 -5.56 1.30
C THR A 48 -9.47 -6.23 2.43
N GLN A 49 -8.15 -5.99 2.52
CA GLN A 49 -7.31 -6.52 3.59
C GLN A 49 -7.60 -5.87 4.95
N PHE A 50 -7.91 -4.56 4.95
CA PHE A 50 -8.17 -3.79 6.17
C PHE A 50 -9.50 -3.01 6.07
N PRO A 51 -10.65 -3.70 6.06
CA PRO A 51 -11.95 -3.07 5.82
C PRO A 51 -12.33 -2.05 6.90
N ASN A 52 -11.89 -2.27 8.13
CA ASN A 52 -12.18 -1.39 9.27
C ASN A 52 -11.18 -0.23 9.43
N ALA A 53 -10.12 -0.18 8.60
CA ALA A 53 -9.14 0.88 8.68
C ALA A 53 -9.59 2.09 7.84
N GLY A 54 -10.41 2.95 8.45
CA GLY A 54 -10.96 4.15 7.80
C GLY A 54 -9.90 5.06 7.16
N ARG A 55 -8.66 5.03 7.64
CA ARG A 55 -7.54 5.77 7.04
C ARG A 55 -7.25 5.36 5.58
N TYR A 56 -7.40 4.07 5.24
CA TYR A 56 -7.12 3.56 3.90
C TYR A 56 -8.25 3.88 2.93
N TRP A 57 -9.49 3.80 3.40
CA TRP A 57 -10.65 4.30 2.66
C TRP A 57 -10.53 5.78 2.34
N LYS A 58 -10.15 6.60 3.35
CA LYS A 58 -9.93 8.03 3.16
C LYS A 58 -8.87 8.29 2.08
N ALA A 59 -7.72 7.63 2.16
CA ALA A 59 -6.64 7.79 1.17
C ALA A 59 -7.09 7.41 -0.24
N PHE A 60 -7.87 6.34 -0.40
CA PHE A 60 -8.41 5.93 -1.69
C PHE A 60 -9.36 6.98 -2.27
N ILE A 61 -10.33 7.44 -1.48
CA ILE A 61 -11.32 8.45 -1.90
C ILE A 61 -10.63 9.77 -2.23
N GLU A 62 -9.68 10.22 -1.40
CA GLU A 62 -8.91 11.43 -1.67
C GLU A 62 -8.14 11.33 -2.99
N HIS A 63 -7.56 10.17 -3.28
CA HIS A 63 -6.81 9.98 -4.52
C HIS A 63 -7.72 9.98 -5.76
N GLU A 64 -8.91 9.36 -5.69
CA GLU A 64 -9.93 9.40 -6.76
C GLU A 64 -10.48 10.81 -7.01
N VAL A 65 -10.66 11.61 -5.96
CA VAL A 65 -11.33 12.93 -6.06
C VAL A 65 -10.35 14.05 -6.42
N PHE A 66 -9.12 14.00 -5.92
CA PHE A 66 -8.17 15.11 -6.01
C PHE A 66 -7.03 14.91 -7.01
N CYS A 67 -6.85 13.69 -7.55
CA CYS A 67 -5.83 13.41 -8.54
C CYS A 67 -6.50 13.07 -9.88
N HIS A 68 -6.33 13.95 -10.87
CA HIS A 68 -6.67 13.76 -12.28
C HIS A 68 -5.41 14.03 -13.11
#